data_AF-A0A1R4JT64-F1
#
_entry.id   AF-A0A1R4JT64-F1
#
_cell.length_a   1.000
_cell.length_b   1.000
_cell.length_c   1.000
_cell.angle_alpha   90.00
_cell.angle_beta   90.00
_cell.angle_gamma   90.00
#
_symmetry.space_group_name_H-M   'P 1'
#
loop_
_entity.id
_entity.type
_entity.pdbx_description
1 polymer ?
#
loop_
_entity_poly.entity_id
_entity_poly.type
_entity_poly.pdbx_seq_one_letter_code
_entity_poly.pdbx_strand_id
1 'polypeptide(L)' 'MKGIYYTTQDIKDIFQWKSSDTIKQRQKSGFLPKPDIKGRPNKWLKVKIDAIVGIDTDPEIQDKLTK' A
#
# COMPACT_ATOMS: atom_id res chain seq x y z
N MET A 1 0.63 -2.61 -18.34
CA MET A 1 0.26 -3.29 -17.07
C MET A 1 -0.56 -2.35 -16.21
N LYS A 2 -1.83 -2.66 -15.92
CA LYS A 2 -2.60 -1.89 -14.93
C LYS A 2 -2.17 -2.38 -13.55
N GLY A 3 -1.36 -1.60 -12.83
CA GLY A 3 -1.03 -1.93 -11.45
C GLY A 3 -2.29 -1.92 -10.57
N ILE A 4 -2.36 -2.82 -9.59
CA ILE A 4 -3.36 -2.73 -8.52
C ILE A 4 -2.82 -1.77 -7.48
N TYR A 5 -3.65 -0.82 -7.04
CA TYR A 5 -3.24 0.25 -6.12
C TYR A 5 -4.13 0.30 -4.89
N TYR A 6 -3.51 0.42 -3.72
CA TYR A 6 -4.15 0.82 -2.49
C TYR A 6 -4.32 2.33 -2.41
N THR A 7 -5.41 2.74 -1.78
CA THR A 7 -5.71 4.10 -1.40
C THR A 7 -5.16 4.43 -0.02
N THR A 8 -5.20 5.72 0.35
CA THR A 8 -4.86 6.14 1.73
C THR A 8 -5.76 5.45 2.75
N GLN A 9 -7.03 5.23 2.40
CA GLN A 9 -7.98 4.57 3.29
C GLN A 9 -7.63 3.08 3.45
N ASP A 10 -7.34 2.38 2.36
CA ASP A 10 -6.91 0.97 2.43
C ASP A 10 -5.66 0.81 3.31
N ILE A 11 -4.67 1.69 3.16
CA ILE A 11 -3.46 1.68 4.01
C ILE A 11 -3.82 1.93 5.47
N LYS A 12 -4.72 2.88 5.75
CA LYS A 12 -5.18 3.13 7.12
C LYS A 12 -5.87 1.89 7.71
N ASP A 13 -6.66 1.18 6.92
CA ASP A 13 -7.38 0.00 7.38
C ASP A 13 -6.42 -1.19 7.61
N ILE A 14 -5.46 -1.41 6.70
CA ILE A 14 -4.42 -2.44 6.82
C ILE A 14 -3.59 -2.25 8.10
N PHE A 15 -3.11 -1.03 8.35
CA PHE A 15 -2.26 -0.74 9.51
C PHE A 15 -3.04 -0.26 10.75
N GLN A 16 -4.38 -0.28 10.68
CA GLN A 16 -5.28 0.19 11.75
C GLN A 16 -4.99 1.63 12.22
N TRP A 17 -4.60 2.51 11.28
CA TRP A 17 -4.29 3.92 11.56
C TRP A 17 -5.53 4.79 11.54
N LYS A 18 -5.79 5.48 12.64
CA LYS A 18 -6.96 6.34 12.79
C LYS A 18 -6.80 7.72 12.15
N SER A 19 -5.57 8.27 12.13
CA SER A 19 -5.30 9.62 11.64
C SER A 19 -4.59 9.64 10.28
N SER A 20 -4.97 10.62 9.44
CA SER A 20 -4.28 10.92 8.18
C SER A 20 -2.88 11.49 8.41
N ASP A 21 -2.60 12.08 9.57
CA ASP A 21 -1.26 12.59 9.89
C ASP A 21 -0.27 11.45 10.12
N THR A 22 -0.75 10.28 10.55
CA THR A 22 0.07 9.08 10.69
C THR A 22 0.69 8.68 9.35
N ILE A 23 -0.03 8.81 8.23
CA ILE A 23 0.51 8.53 6.88
C ILE A 23 1.73 9.42 6.61
N LYS A 24 1.62 10.74 6.82
CA LYS A 24 2.71 11.68 6.57
C LYS A 24 3.91 11.43 7.48
N GLN A 25 3.67 11.13 8.75
CA GLN A 25 4.73 10.80 9.70
C GLN A 25 5.47 9.52 9.29
N ARG A 26 4.72 8.48 8.88
CA ARG A 26 5.29 7.21 8.44
C ARG A 26 6.07 7.35 7.13
N GLN A 27 5.62 8.22 6.23
CA GLN A 27 6.39 8.60 5.04
C GLN A 27 7.70 9.32 5.41
N LYS A 28 7.64 10.29 6.33
CA LYS A 28 8.84 11.02 6.79
C LYS A 28 9.85 10.10 7.49
N SER A 29 9.36 9.09 8.22
CA SER A 29 10.20 8.09 8.88
C SER A 29 10.83 7.06 7.94
N GLY A 30 10.41 7.03 6.66
CA GLY A 30 10.87 6.03 5.69
C GLY A 30 10.13 4.69 5.73
N PHE A 31 9.21 4.48 6.68
CA PHE A 31 8.40 3.25 6.78
C PHE A 31 7.44 3.08 5.61
N LEU A 32 6.73 4.15 5.22
CA LEU A 32 5.78 4.12 4.10
C LEU A 32 6.38 4.80 2.88
N PRO A 33 6.36 4.19 1.68
CA PRO A 33 6.88 4.82 0.47
C PRO A 33 6.01 6.02 0.04
N LYS A 34 6.58 6.84 -0.85
CA LYS A 34 5.81 7.89 -1.55
C LYS A 34 4.76 7.24 -2.47
N PRO A 35 3.65 7.93 -2.76
CA PRO A 35 2.66 7.46 -3.73
C PRO A 35 3.30 7.24 -5.10
N ASP A 36 2.92 6.17 -5.78
CA ASP A 36 3.56 5.74 -7.03
C ASP A 36 3.12 6.59 -8.23
N ILE A 37 1.96 7.24 -8.15
CA ILE A 37 1.41 8.03 -9.26
C ILE A 37 1.60 9.52 -8.99
N LYS A 38 2.41 10.18 -9.83
CA LYS A 38 2.59 11.64 -9.80
C LYS A 38 1.23 12.33 -9.99
N GLY A 39 0.89 13.26 -9.09
CA GLY A 39 -0.39 13.96 -9.10
C GLY A 39 -1.55 13.20 -8.44
N ARG A 40 -1.34 11.95 -7.99
CA ARG A 40 -2.32 11.19 -7.19
C ARG A 40 -1.69 10.78 -5.86
N PRO A 41 -1.74 11.67 -4.84
CA PRO A 41 -1.04 11.46 -3.57
C PRO A 41 -1.65 10.36 -2.70
N ASN A 42 -2.69 9.68 -3.19
CA ASN A 42 -3.46 8.67 -2.49
C ASN A 42 -3.38 7.29 -3.18
N LYS A 43 -2.35 7.02 -3.98
CA LYS A 43 -2.21 5.74 -4.71
C LYS A 43 -0.83 5.12 -4.49
N TRP A 44 -0.82 3.94 -3.88
CA TRP A 44 0.37 3.13 -3.65
C TRP A 44 0.20 1.77 -4.32
N LEU A 45 1.26 1.28 -4.93
CA LEU A 45 1.25 -0.01 -5.60
C LEU A 45 1.06 -1.11 -4.57
N LYS A 46 0.07 -1.97 -4.77
CA LYS A 46 -0.32 -3.04 -3.84
C LYS A 46 0.87 -3.88 -3.38
N VAL A 47 1.69 -4.35 -4.34
CA VAL A 47 2.86 -5.20 -4.06
C VAL A 47 3.89 -4.55 -3.13
N LYS A 48 4.02 -3.21 -3.13
CA LYS A 48 4.95 -2.50 -2.24
C LYS A 48 4.41 -2.46 -0.81
N ILE A 49 3.10 -2.30 -0.65
CA ILE A 49 2.46 -2.27 0.67
C ILE A 49 2.42 -3.68 1.25
N ASP A 50 2.07 -4.69 0.45
CA ASP A 50 2.05 -6.09 0.90
C ASP A 50 3.41 -6.53 1.44
N ALA A 51 4.50 -6.14 0.77
CA ALA A 51 5.86 -6.40 1.22
C ALA A 51 6.20 -5.75 2.58
N ILE A 52 5.56 -4.62 2.93
CA ILE A 52 5.74 -3.96 4.24
C ILE A 52 4.95 -4.67 5.33
N VAL A 53 3.74 -5.12 5.01
CA VAL A 53 2.87 -5.84 5.97
C VAL A 53 3.44 -7.21 6.32
N GLY A 54 4.38 -7.73 5.51
CA GLY A 54 4.87 -9.08 5.67
C GLY A 54 3.79 -10.10 5.33
N ILE A 55 2.87 -9.74 4.42
CA ILE A 55 2.07 -10.75 3.74
C ILE A 55 3.08 -11.49 2.89
N ASP A 56 3.61 -12.58 3.46
CA ASP A 56 4.29 -13.62 2.71
C ASP A 56 3.45 -13.81 1.46
N THR A 57 4.05 -13.47 0.33
CA THR A 57 3.49 -13.71 -0.98
C THR A 57 3.41 -15.21 -1.14
N ASP A 58 2.35 -15.80 -0.57
CA ASP A 58 1.95 -17.16 -0.84
C ASP A 58 1.61 -17.20 -2.34
N PRO A 59 2.41 -17.89 -3.16
CA PRO A 59 2.25 -17.85 -4.62
C PRO A 59 0.87 -18.33 -5.08
N GLU A 60 0.09 -19.03 -4.24
CA GLU A 60 -1.30 -19.40 -4.53
C GLU A 60 -2.29 -18.22 -4.54
N ILE A 61 -2.06 -17.17 -3.75
CA ILE A 61 -2.94 -15.98 -3.72
C ILE A 61 -2.75 -15.15 -5.00
N GLN A 62 -1.57 -15.23 -5.61
CA GLN A 62 -1.25 -14.50 -6.84
C GLN A 62 -2.03 -15.03 -8.05
N ASP A 63 -2.32 -16.34 -8.14
CA ASP A 63 -3.09 -16.95 -9.26
C ASP A 63 -4.56 -16.50 -9.27
N LYS A 64 -5.16 -16.29 -8.09
CA LYS A 64 -6.59 -15.92 -7.96
C LYS A 64 -6.91 -14.46 -8.29
N LEU A 65 -5.91 -13.60 -8.37
CA LEU A 65 -6.08 -12.19 -8.77
C LEU A 65 -5.82 -11.96 -10.28
N THR A 66 -5.42 -13.01 -11.00
CA THR A 66 -5.11 -12.98 -12.44
C THR A 66 -6.09 -13.76 -13.33
N LYS A 67 -7.15 -14.33 -12.75
CA LYS A 67 -8.26 -14.95 -13.49
C LYS A 67 -9.51 -14.09 -13.43
#